data_AF-A0A6L8QBT5-F1
#
_entry.id   AF-A0A6L8QBT5-F1
#
_cell.length_a   1.000
_cell.length_b   1.000
_cell.length_c   1.000
_cell.angle_alpha   90.00
_cell.angle_beta   90.00
_cell.angle_gamma   90.00
#
_symmetry.space_group_name_H-M   'P 1'
#
loop_
_entity.id
_entity.type
_entity.pdbx_description
1 polymer ?
#
loop_
_entity_poly.entity_id
_entity_poly.type
_entity_poly.pdbx_seq_one_letter_code
_entity_poly.pdbx_strand_id
1 'polypeptide(L)'
;MTQRLILGGILFFLFLLLTPLGIFNDWIPPATHKGYYAVTTIDGGDDAGYYAYLRSFFFDGDLDFFNELHYVHSEKFMPTGYVFNNWQMGQALVFLPFFLVGHLLALLYQGLGYPISVEGYSAPYYISTAVASVTFLFAGLILVFKTLHSFIDKRFSLLVTLSIWLASPLIYFSF
;
A
#
# COMPACT_ATOMS: atom_id res chain seq x y z
N MET A 1 -25.34 -15.23 8.09
CA MET A 1 -23.86 -15.08 7.99
C MET A 1 -23.46 -14.62 6.59
N THR A 2 -23.97 -15.27 5.54
CA THR A 2 -23.70 -14.98 4.12
C THR A 2 -23.96 -13.53 3.69
N GLN A 3 -25.11 -12.94 4.03
CA GLN A 3 -25.42 -11.53 3.68
C GLN A 3 -24.43 -10.51 4.26
N ARG A 4 -23.91 -10.74 5.48
CA ARG A 4 -22.95 -9.83 6.11
C ARG A 4 -21.57 -9.90 5.46
N LEU A 5 -21.16 -11.10 5.04
CA LEU A 5 -19.93 -11.32 4.27
C LEU A 5 -20.01 -10.65 2.90
N ILE A 6 -21.16 -10.79 2.21
CA ILE A 6 -21.39 -10.13 0.91
C ILE A 6 -21.32 -8.60 1.06
N LEU A 7 -22.02 -8.04 2.05
CA LEU A 7 -22.01 -6.59 2.29
C LEU A 7 -20.60 -6.07 2.63
N GLY A 8 -19.86 -6.79 3.47
CA GLY A 8 -18.48 -6.45 3.82
C GLY A 8 -17.53 -6.53 2.62
N GLY A 9 -17.67 -7.56 1.77
CA GLY A 9 -16.92 -7.68 0.53
C GLY A 9 -17.22 -6.56 -0.46
N ILE A 10 -18.50 -6.21 -0.64
CA ILE A 10 -18.89 -5.07 -1.48
C ILE A 10 -18.27 -3.77 -0.97
N LEU A 11 -18.35 -3.51 0.34
CA LEU A 11 -17.74 -2.32 0.94
C LEU A 11 -16.22 -2.29 0.71
N PHE A 12 -15.55 -3.43 0.88
CA PHE A 12 -14.11 -3.56 0.63
C PHE A 12 -13.77 -3.20 -0.81
N PHE A 13 -14.46 -3.79 -1.79
CA PHE A 13 -14.18 -3.52 -3.20
C PHE A 13 -14.56 -2.10 -3.62
N LEU A 14 -15.67 -1.55 -3.11
CA LEU A 14 -16.02 -0.15 -3.34
C LEU A 14 -14.98 0.80 -2.77
N PHE A 15 -14.45 0.51 -1.58
CA PHE A 15 -13.37 1.30 -0.98
C PHE A 15 -12.07 1.14 -1.76
N LEU A 16 -11.75 -0.08 -2.21
CA LEU A 16 -10.61 -0.33 -3.10
C LEU A 16 -10.76 0.45 -4.41
N LEU A 17 -11.97 0.63 -4.94
CA LEU A 17 -12.20 1.47 -6.12
C LEU A 17 -11.99 2.97 -5.86
N LEU A 18 -11.88 3.41 -4.61
CA LEU A 18 -11.43 4.77 -4.29
C LEU A 18 -9.91 4.92 -4.46
N THR A 19 -9.14 3.81 -4.39
CA THR A 19 -7.67 3.81 -4.55
C THR A 19 -7.21 4.42 -5.88
N PRO A 20 -7.79 4.10 -7.07
CA PRO A 20 -7.32 4.61 -8.35
C PRO A 20 -7.97 5.96 -8.71
N LEU A 21 -8.95 6.42 -7.93
CA LEU A 21 -9.82 7.53 -8.31
C LEU A 21 -9.19 8.90 -8.07
N GLY A 22 -8.00 9.01 -7.49
CA GLY A 22 -7.35 10.31 -7.28
C GLY A 22 -8.30 11.30 -6.60
N ILE A 23 -9.20 10.83 -5.73
CA ILE A 23 -10.25 11.70 -5.14
C ILE A 23 -9.60 12.81 -4.29
N PHE A 24 -8.33 12.60 -3.92
CA PHE A 24 -7.47 13.56 -3.22
C PHE A 24 -6.29 14.07 -4.06
N ASN A 25 -6.11 13.66 -5.33
CA ASN A 25 -5.05 14.11 -6.22
C ASN A 25 -5.44 14.00 -7.70
N ASP A 26 -5.15 15.03 -8.50
CA ASP A 26 -5.46 15.05 -9.93
C ASP A 26 -4.96 13.80 -10.67
N TRP A 27 -5.79 13.24 -11.55
CA TRP A 27 -5.38 12.16 -12.45
C TRP A 27 -4.29 12.68 -13.42
N ILE A 28 -3.05 12.21 -13.23
CA ILE A 28 -1.93 12.55 -14.11
C ILE A 28 -1.64 11.35 -15.02
N PRO A 29 -1.39 11.54 -16.33
CA PRO A 29 -1.04 10.46 -17.24
C PRO A 29 0.20 9.68 -16.77
N PRO A 30 0.31 8.36 -17.06
CA PRO A 30 1.43 7.53 -16.62
C PRO A 30 2.82 8.06 -17.01
N ALA A 31 2.89 8.87 -18.07
CA ALA A 31 4.13 9.44 -18.59
C ALA A 31 4.55 10.79 -17.95
N THR A 32 3.74 11.36 -17.05
CA THR A 32 3.92 12.74 -16.57
C THR A 32 4.02 12.88 -15.04
N HIS A 33 4.00 11.78 -14.29
CA HIS A 33 3.96 11.82 -12.82
C HIS A 33 5.31 12.24 -12.20
N LYS A 34 5.25 13.24 -11.31
CA LYS A 34 6.27 13.55 -10.30
C LYS A 34 5.59 13.54 -8.92
N GLY A 35 5.74 12.44 -8.18
CA GLY A 35 5.68 12.40 -6.70
C GLY A 35 4.33 12.58 -6.01
N TYR A 36 3.36 11.67 -6.23
CA TYR A 36 2.26 11.43 -5.27
C TYR A 36 1.82 9.97 -5.31
N TYR A 37 1.23 9.48 -4.21
CA TYR A 37 0.69 8.11 -4.12
C TYR A 37 -0.47 7.95 -5.11
N ALA A 38 -0.28 7.09 -6.10
CA ALA A 38 -1.31 6.70 -7.04
C ALA A 38 -1.22 5.19 -7.22
N VAL A 39 -2.34 4.52 -7.46
CA VAL A 39 -2.37 3.10 -7.89
C VAL A 39 -1.54 2.86 -9.16
N THR A 40 -1.09 3.92 -9.83
CA THR A 40 -0.22 3.91 -10.99
C THR A 40 1.27 4.11 -10.69
N THR A 41 1.69 4.65 -9.54
CA THR A 41 3.10 4.90 -9.15
C THR A 41 3.27 4.98 -7.63
N ILE A 42 4.37 4.44 -7.11
CA ILE A 42 4.84 4.75 -5.76
C ILE A 42 5.24 6.22 -5.69
N ASP A 43 4.75 6.94 -4.68
CA ASP A 43 5.17 8.32 -4.40
C ASP A 43 6.68 8.36 -4.15
N GLY A 44 7.35 9.40 -4.65
CA GLY A 44 8.71 9.68 -4.24
C GLY A 44 8.86 9.93 -2.74
N GLY A 45 7.74 10.28 -2.09
CA GLY A 45 7.57 10.49 -0.66
C GLY A 45 7.85 9.29 0.25
N ASP A 46 7.15 9.25 1.38
CA ASP A 46 7.43 8.29 2.44
C ASP A 46 7.28 6.83 1.98
N ASP A 47 6.43 6.63 0.99
CA ASP A 47 5.99 5.31 0.54
C ASP A 47 7.01 4.60 -0.32
N ALA A 48 7.75 5.33 -1.16
CA ALA A 48 8.96 4.79 -1.77
C ALA A 48 9.95 4.33 -0.70
N GLY A 49 10.11 5.11 0.37
CA GLY A 49 10.98 4.76 1.48
C GLY A 49 10.62 3.44 2.15
N TYR A 50 9.34 3.25 2.48
CA TYR A 50 8.84 1.98 3.03
C TYR A 50 8.92 0.83 2.03
N TYR A 51 8.63 1.08 0.75
CA TYR A 51 8.62 0.08 -0.30
C TYR A 51 10.02 -0.37 -0.73
N ALA A 52 11.03 0.50 -0.64
CA ALA A 52 12.41 0.20 -0.95
C ALA A 52 12.92 -1.04 -0.21
N TYR A 53 12.56 -1.20 1.07
CA TYR A 53 12.86 -2.42 1.84
C TYR A 53 12.34 -3.70 1.19
N LEU A 54 11.14 -3.63 0.60
CA LEU A 54 10.52 -4.78 -0.05
C LEU A 54 11.21 -5.09 -1.38
N ARG A 55 11.47 -4.06 -2.19
CA ARG A 55 12.05 -4.22 -3.52
C ARG A 55 13.53 -4.62 -3.46
N SER A 56 14.36 -3.91 -2.70
CA SER A 56 15.79 -4.19 -2.61
C SER A 56 16.06 -5.57 -2.01
N PHE A 57 15.31 -5.96 -0.97
CA PHE A 57 15.43 -7.31 -0.44
C PHE A 57 15.02 -8.39 -1.45
N PHE A 58 13.91 -8.19 -2.16
CA PHE A 58 13.37 -9.20 -3.06
C PHE A 58 14.16 -9.36 -4.36
N PHE A 59 14.59 -8.26 -4.97
CA PHE A 59 15.27 -8.26 -6.27
C PHE A 59 16.79 -8.23 -6.15
N ASP A 60 17.32 -7.41 -5.26
CA ASP A 60 18.76 -7.15 -5.16
C ASP A 60 19.41 -8.04 -4.08
N GLY A 61 18.63 -8.53 -3.12
CA GLY A 61 19.09 -9.43 -2.06
C GLY A 61 19.86 -8.70 -0.95
N ASP A 62 19.72 -7.38 -0.88
CA ASP A 62 20.42 -6.53 0.07
C ASP A 62 19.50 -5.42 0.64
N LEU A 63 20.10 -4.57 1.46
CA LEU A 63 19.48 -3.34 1.99
C LEU A 63 20.36 -2.13 1.61
N ASP A 64 20.92 -2.15 0.41
CA ASP A 64 21.61 -1.02 -0.19
C ASP A 64 20.67 -0.36 -1.20
N PHE A 65 19.99 0.70 -0.77
CA PHE A 65 18.93 1.35 -1.55
C PHE A 65 19.46 2.16 -2.75
N PHE A 66 20.64 1.82 -3.27
CA PHE A 66 21.25 2.44 -4.43
C PHE A 66 20.34 2.36 -5.67
N ASN A 67 19.69 1.21 -5.86
CA ASN A 67 18.75 0.98 -6.96
C ASN A 67 17.45 1.78 -6.81
N GLU A 68 17.23 2.39 -5.64
CA GLU A 68 16.02 3.12 -5.29
C GLU A 68 16.19 4.64 -5.37
N LEU A 69 17.40 5.14 -5.70
CA LEU A 69 17.73 6.57 -5.73
C LEU A 69 16.81 7.41 -6.63
N HIS A 70 16.29 6.82 -7.71
CA HIS A 70 15.36 7.51 -8.62
C HIS A 70 13.91 7.48 -8.15
N TYR A 71 13.61 6.70 -7.12
CA TYR A 71 12.26 6.41 -6.65
C TYR A 71 12.02 6.93 -5.24
N VAL A 72 13.03 6.99 -4.37
CA VAL A 72 12.91 7.43 -2.97
C VAL A 72 13.47 8.84 -2.83
N HIS A 73 12.79 9.74 -2.12
CA HIS A 73 13.26 11.10 -1.77
C HIS A 73 14.49 11.14 -0.84
N SER A 74 15.27 10.08 -0.77
CA SER A 74 16.47 9.99 0.03
C SER A 74 17.68 9.71 -0.84
N GLU A 75 18.06 10.73 -1.62
CA GLU A 75 19.28 10.74 -2.44
C GLU A 75 20.55 11.00 -1.61
N LYS A 76 20.46 10.89 -0.27
CA LYS A 76 21.57 11.19 0.63
C LYS A 76 22.41 9.94 0.88
N PHE A 77 23.68 9.99 0.51
CA PHE A 77 24.66 8.99 0.94
C PHE A 77 25.10 9.23 2.38
N MET A 78 25.18 8.14 3.14
CA MET A 78 25.78 8.13 4.47
C MET A 78 27.31 8.03 4.35
N PRO A 79 28.09 8.48 5.36
CA PRO A 79 29.55 8.30 5.37
C PRO A 79 30.01 6.83 5.24
N THR A 80 29.11 5.88 5.50
CA THR A 80 29.31 4.45 5.33
C THR A 80 29.26 3.98 3.88
N GLY A 81 28.83 4.83 2.93
CA GLY A 81 28.67 4.50 1.51
C GLY A 81 27.26 4.06 1.11
N TYR A 82 26.40 3.72 2.07
CA TYR A 82 25.02 3.30 1.82
C TYR A 82 24.08 4.50 1.59
N VAL A 83 23.03 4.27 0.80
CA VAL A 83 21.93 5.22 0.65
C VAL A 83 21.12 5.32 1.95
N PHE A 84 20.89 6.55 2.41
CA PHE A 84 20.08 6.81 3.58
C PHE A 84 18.63 6.37 3.33
N ASN A 85 18.01 5.76 4.33
CA ASN A 85 16.58 5.46 4.35
C ASN A 85 16.13 5.60 5.81
N ASN A 86 15.24 6.55 6.09
CA ASN A 86 14.75 6.83 7.45
C ASN A 86 13.43 6.13 7.78
N TRP A 87 12.89 5.33 6.86
CA TRP A 87 11.61 4.65 7.01
C TRP A 87 11.78 3.27 7.65
N GLN A 88 10.69 2.69 8.15
CA GLN A 88 10.75 1.42 8.89
C GLN A 88 10.36 0.23 8.02
N MET A 89 11.16 -0.85 8.05
CA MET A 89 10.91 -2.06 7.26
C MET A 89 9.59 -2.82 7.58
N GLY A 90 8.88 -2.45 8.66
CA GLY A 90 7.70 -3.18 9.12
C GLY A 90 6.59 -3.27 8.07
N GLN A 91 6.37 -2.20 7.30
CA GLN A 91 5.41 -2.18 6.20
C GLN A 91 5.76 -3.19 5.11
N ALA A 92 7.04 -3.28 4.73
CA ALA A 92 7.49 -4.25 3.73
C ALA A 92 7.17 -5.68 4.14
N LEU A 93 7.37 -6.04 5.41
CA LEU A 93 7.08 -7.39 5.91
C LEU A 93 5.59 -7.76 5.77
N VAL A 94 4.69 -6.84 6.13
CA VAL A 94 3.25 -7.10 6.05
C VAL A 94 2.72 -7.04 4.61
N PHE A 95 3.38 -6.27 3.73
CA PHE A 95 3.01 -6.17 2.31
C PHE A 95 3.58 -7.31 1.46
N LEU A 96 4.65 -7.98 1.91
CA LEU A 96 5.32 -9.07 1.19
C LEU A 96 4.37 -10.11 0.55
N PRO A 97 3.39 -10.72 1.26
CA PRO A 97 2.51 -11.72 0.63
C PRO A 97 1.68 -11.14 -0.51
N PHE A 98 1.25 -9.89 -0.42
CA PHE A 98 0.50 -9.23 -1.49
C PHE A 98 1.42 -8.87 -2.66
N PHE A 99 2.61 -8.35 -2.37
CA PHE A 99 3.62 -8.07 -3.38
C PHE A 99 4.01 -9.31 -4.18
N LEU A 100 4.12 -10.49 -3.54
CA LEU A 100 4.36 -11.75 -4.25
C LEU A 100 3.23 -12.07 -5.24
N VAL A 101 1.97 -11.81 -4.87
CA VAL A 101 0.83 -11.92 -5.80
C VAL A 101 0.96 -10.91 -6.93
N GLY A 102 1.34 -9.66 -6.63
CA GLY A 102 1.63 -8.63 -7.64
C GLY A 102 2.73 -9.05 -8.62
N HIS A 103 3.81 -9.64 -8.11
CA HIS A 103 4.93 -10.17 -8.91
C HIS A 103 4.46 -11.29 -9.85
N LEU A 104 3.70 -12.26 -9.34
CA LEU A 104 3.13 -13.33 -10.16
C LEU A 104 2.20 -12.80 -11.26
N LEU A 105 1.39 -11.78 -10.94
CA LEU A 105 0.55 -11.12 -11.92
C LEU A 105 1.38 -10.36 -12.98
N ALA A 106 2.46 -9.69 -12.58
CA ALA A 106 3.37 -9.03 -13.51
C ALA A 106 4.01 -10.04 -14.49
N LEU A 107 4.49 -11.18 -13.99
CA LEU A 107 5.00 -12.28 -14.81
C LEU A 107 3.94 -12.82 -15.77
N LEU A 108 2.70 -13.00 -15.30
CA LEU A 108 1.59 -13.45 -16.14
C LEU A 108 1.32 -12.47 -17.28
N TYR A 109 1.15 -11.18 -17.00
CA TYR A 109 0.87 -10.19 -18.03
C TYR A 109 2.02 -10.04 -19.02
N GLN A 110 3.27 -10.07 -18.55
CA GLN A 110 4.43 -10.07 -19.42
C GLN A 110 4.46 -11.32 -20.32
N GLY A 111 4.16 -12.50 -19.77
CA GLY A 111 4.06 -13.76 -20.52
C GLY A 111 2.93 -13.78 -21.55
N LEU A 112 1.88 -12.98 -21.35
CA LEU A 112 0.81 -12.73 -22.32
C LEU A 112 1.16 -11.67 -23.39
N GLY A 113 2.37 -11.11 -23.34
CA GLY A 113 2.87 -10.12 -24.31
C GLY A 113 2.48 -8.67 -24.01
N TYR A 114 1.92 -8.38 -22.82
CA TYR A 114 1.69 -6.99 -22.41
C TYR A 114 3.01 -6.32 -22.01
N PRO A 115 3.17 -5.01 -22.26
CA PRO A 115 4.40 -4.26 -21.95
C PRO A 115 4.49 -3.93 -20.44
N ILE A 116 4.54 -4.96 -19.60
CA ILE A 116 4.63 -4.84 -18.14
C ILE A 116 6.06 -5.09 -17.68
N SER A 117 6.63 -4.14 -16.94
CA SER A 117 7.90 -4.34 -16.23
C SER A 117 7.69 -5.28 -15.04
N VAL A 118 8.66 -6.18 -14.81
CA VAL A 118 8.66 -7.14 -13.70
C VAL A 118 9.64 -6.74 -12.60
N GLU A 119 10.07 -5.49 -12.56
CA GLU A 119 11.11 -4.98 -11.65
C GLU A 119 10.57 -4.37 -10.34
N GLY A 120 9.29 -4.56 -10.03
CA GLY A 120 8.67 -4.05 -8.81
C GLY A 120 8.05 -2.66 -8.91
N TYR A 121 8.12 -1.99 -10.05
CA TYR A 121 7.55 -0.64 -10.25
C TYR A 121 6.52 -0.59 -11.39
N SER A 122 5.65 -1.60 -11.46
CA SER A 122 4.56 -1.65 -12.44
C SER A 122 3.19 -1.84 -11.77
N ALA A 123 2.12 -1.59 -12.54
CA ALA A 123 0.74 -1.60 -12.03
C ALA A 123 0.36 -2.82 -11.17
N PRO A 124 0.75 -4.08 -11.51
CA PRO A 124 0.46 -5.24 -10.65
C PRO A 124 0.99 -5.11 -9.22
N TYR A 125 2.16 -4.48 -9.04
CA TYR A 125 2.75 -4.26 -7.71
C TYR A 125 1.98 -3.20 -6.94
N TYR A 126 1.70 -2.05 -7.55
CA TYR A 126 0.97 -0.95 -6.91
C TYR A 126 -0.45 -1.34 -6.51
N ILE A 127 -1.15 -2.08 -7.39
CA ILE A 127 -2.48 -2.60 -7.09
C ILE A 127 -2.38 -3.58 -5.91
N SER A 128 -1.37 -4.44 -5.88
CA SER A 128 -1.20 -5.40 -4.79
C SER A 128 -0.91 -4.73 -3.44
N THR A 129 -0.10 -3.67 -3.40
CA THR A 129 0.16 -2.91 -2.18
C THR A 129 -1.04 -2.09 -1.74
N ALA A 130 -1.82 -1.54 -2.68
CA ALA A 130 -3.11 -0.90 -2.37
C ALA A 130 -4.10 -1.90 -1.75
N VAL A 131 -4.20 -3.11 -2.31
CA VAL A 131 -4.99 -4.20 -1.72
C VAL A 131 -4.49 -4.56 -0.32
N ALA A 132 -3.16 -4.59 -0.10
CA ALA A 132 -2.57 -4.83 1.21
C ALA A 132 -3.01 -3.75 2.22
N SER A 133 -2.85 -2.47 1.86
CA SER A 133 -3.22 -1.32 2.70
C SER A 133 -4.68 -1.38 3.13
N VAL A 134 -5.61 -1.55 2.17
CA VAL A 134 -7.05 -1.66 2.46
C VAL A 134 -7.35 -2.90 3.31
N THR A 135 -6.65 -4.01 3.08
CA THR A 135 -6.80 -5.22 3.91
C THR A 135 -6.41 -4.96 5.36
N PHE A 136 -5.26 -4.31 5.59
CA PHE A 136 -4.79 -3.99 6.94
C PHE A 136 -5.64 -2.91 7.62
N LEU A 137 -6.19 -1.94 6.86
CA LEU A 137 -7.18 -1.00 7.36
C LEU A 137 -8.39 -1.73 7.97
N PHE A 138 -9.07 -2.56 7.18
CA PHE A 138 -10.27 -3.25 7.65
C PHE A 138 -9.95 -4.28 8.75
N ALA A 139 -8.81 -4.97 8.67
CA ALA A 139 -8.36 -5.86 9.74
C ALA A 139 -8.13 -5.08 11.06
N GLY A 140 -7.50 -3.91 10.98
CA GLY A 140 -7.30 -3.00 12.10
C GLY A 140 -8.62 -2.52 12.70
N LEU A 141 -9.58 -2.08 11.87
CA LEU A 141 -10.91 -1.67 12.32
C LEU A 141 -11.68 -2.82 13.00
N ILE A 142 -11.58 -4.04 12.48
CA ILE A 142 -12.16 -5.23 13.11
C ILE A 142 -11.52 -5.49 14.49
N LEU A 143 -10.20 -5.36 14.59
CA LEU A 143 -9.48 -5.53 15.85
C LEU A 143 -9.90 -4.45 16.86
N VAL A 144 -9.91 -3.18 16.47
CA VAL A 144 -10.39 -2.07 17.29
C VAL A 144 -11.82 -2.32 17.79
N PHE A 145 -12.73 -2.71 16.89
CA PHE A 145 -14.10 -3.04 17.28
C PHE A 145 -14.17 -4.18 18.29
N LYS A 146 -13.45 -5.29 18.06
CA LYS A 146 -13.43 -6.45 18.96
C LYS A 146 -12.88 -6.10 20.34
N THR A 147 -11.81 -5.31 20.37
CA THR A 147 -11.20 -4.84 21.62
C THR A 147 -12.13 -3.89 22.36
N LEU A 148 -12.76 -2.92 21.70
CA LEU A 148 -13.74 -2.04 22.35
C LEU A 148 -14.92 -2.82 22.90
N HIS A 149 -15.41 -3.80 22.14
CA HIS A 149 -16.54 -4.63 22.53
C HIS A 149 -16.27 -5.54 23.73
N SER A 150 -15.00 -5.77 24.11
CA SER A 150 -14.70 -6.45 25.39
C SER A 150 -14.86 -5.55 26.62
N PHE A 151 -15.05 -4.23 26.44
CA PHE A 151 -15.16 -3.26 27.53
C PHE A 151 -16.49 -2.49 27.54
N ILE A 152 -17.09 -2.22 26.37
CA ILE A 152 -18.29 -1.39 26.24
C ILE A 152 -19.34 -2.04 25.33
N ASP A 153 -20.57 -1.53 25.39
CA ASP A 153 -21.65 -2.09 24.56
C ASP A 153 -21.33 -2.05 23.07
N LYS A 154 -21.87 -3.04 22.35
CA LYS A 154 -21.71 -3.23 20.91
C LYS A 154 -22.01 -1.98 20.08
N ARG A 155 -23.05 -1.23 20.45
CA ARG A 155 -23.48 -0.02 19.71
C ARG A 155 -22.42 1.07 19.80
N PHE A 156 -21.88 1.30 21.00
CA PHE A 156 -20.82 2.28 21.22
C PHE A 156 -19.49 1.83 20.60
N SER A 157 -19.16 0.54 20.69
CA SER A 157 -17.97 -0.02 20.04
C SER A 157 -17.99 0.20 18.52
N LEU A 158 -19.14 0.00 17.88
CA LEU A 158 -19.31 0.24 16.45
C LEU A 158 -19.18 1.74 16.13
N LEU A 159 -19.87 2.59 16.90
CA LEU A 159 -19.83 4.04 16.69
C LEU A 159 -18.40 4.58 16.81
N VAL A 160 -17.66 4.20 17.86
CA VAL A 160 -16.27 4.64 18.07
C VAL A 160 -15.36 4.13 16.95
N THR A 161 -15.49 2.86 16.54
CA THR A 161 -14.69 2.31 15.43
C THR A 161 -14.94 3.07 14.13
N LEU A 162 -16.20 3.37 13.82
CA LEU A 162 -16.56 4.15 12.64
C LEU A 162 -16.08 5.61 12.75
N SER A 163 -16.12 6.22 13.93
CA SER A 163 -15.57 7.56 14.15
C SER A 163 -14.06 7.59 13.97
N ILE A 164 -13.32 6.58 14.44
CA ILE A 164 -11.88 6.47 14.20
C ILE A 164 -11.60 6.40 12.70
N TRP A 165 -12.39 5.65 11.94
CA TRP A 165 -12.20 5.56 10.50
C TRP A 165 -12.57 6.86 9.77
N LEU A 166 -13.77 7.37 10.00
CA LEU A 166 -14.38 8.42 9.17
C LEU A 166 -14.11 9.85 9.66
N ALA A 167 -13.72 10.03 10.92
CA ALA A 167 -13.48 11.33 11.54
C ALA A 167 -11.99 11.54 11.90
N SER A 168 -11.08 10.75 11.31
CA SER A 168 -9.63 10.93 11.44
C SER A 168 -8.95 10.94 10.06
N PRO A 169 -7.65 11.25 9.99
CA PRO A 169 -6.87 11.15 8.75
C PRO A 169 -6.74 9.72 8.21
N LEU A 170 -7.30 8.71 8.87
CA LEU A 170 -7.13 7.31 8.48
C LEU A 170 -7.59 7.04 7.05
N ILE A 171 -8.67 7.68 6.57
CA ILE A 171 -9.09 7.57 5.16
C ILE A 171 -7.97 8.03 4.22
N TYR A 172 -7.30 9.13 4.52
CA TYR A 172 -6.22 9.67 3.70
C TYR A 172 -5.03 8.70 3.64
N PHE A 173 -4.64 8.12 4.78
CA PHE A 173 -3.52 7.17 4.87
C PHE A 173 -3.87 5.72 4.51
N SER A 174 -5.09 5.46 4.04
CA SER A 174 -5.51 4.13 3.58
C SER A 174 -5.21 3.88 2.10
N PHE A 175 -4.72 4.89 1.39
CA PHE A 175 -4.53 4.89 -0.05
C PHE A 175 -3.08 5.07 -0.42
#